data_AF-A0A0F8A110-F1
#
_entry.id   AF-A0A0F8A110-F1
#
_cell.length_a   1.000
_cell.length_b   1.000
_cell.length_c   1.000
_cell.angle_alpha   90.00
_cell.angle_beta   90.00
_cell.angle_gamma   90.00
#
_symmetry.space_group_name_H-M   'P 1'
#
loop_
_entity.id
_entity.type
_entity.pdbx_description
1 polymer ?
#
loop_
_entity_poly.entity_id
_entity_poly.type
_entity_poly.pdbx_seq_one_letter_code
_entity_poly.pdbx_strand_id
1 'polypeptide(L)'
;MSGAALHLRGAVEGYFNKWVGADCAGDELSPEDWIVLEKIKSFLEKLKMTTKALESSFATLDNVLLAMDFVLAQFEAGKEAHIDDPIMAPMYNSGWAKMDKYYCLTDESPAYVAAIVLHPSHKWHYIHENWKKEWADSSKKLMETLWDDYKPVGPPSSLSEVPSTTTNEFLNWRNKQLQPALITDEYERYCNSERVYGFTSALAWWLETQQKNYPCLSKMAVDILSIPAMSAEPERLFSGVKITITDRRN
;
A
#
# COMPACT_ATOMS: atom_id res chain seq x y z
N MET A 1 -11.67 -17.78 -14.59
CA MET A 1 -12.73 -18.57 -15.25
C MET A 1 -13.58 -17.73 -16.20
N SER A 2 -14.14 -16.58 -15.80
CA SER A 2 -14.93 -15.70 -16.69
C SER A 2 -14.22 -15.29 -17.99
N GLY A 3 -12.94 -14.94 -17.93
CA GLY A 3 -12.15 -14.64 -19.14
C GLY A 3 -11.95 -15.83 -20.08
N ALA A 4 -11.87 -17.05 -19.55
CA ALA A 4 -11.76 -18.28 -20.34
C ALA A 4 -13.11 -18.65 -20.98
N ALA A 5 -14.21 -18.49 -20.23
CA ALA A 5 -15.56 -18.71 -20.74
C ALA A 5 -15.86 -17.79 -21.93
N LEU A 6 -15.52 -16.50 -21.83
CA LEU A 6 -15.70 -15.55 -22.93
C LEU A 6 -14.82 -15.85 -24.15
N HIS A 7 -13.58 -16.28 -23.94
CA HIS A 7 -12.68 -16.69 -25.03
C HIS A 7 -13.19 -17.95 -25.76
N LEU A 8 -13.84 -18.86 -25.02
CA LEU A 8 -14.39 -20.10 -25.55
C LEU A 8 -15.85 -20.00 -25.96
N ARG A 9 -16.46 -18.80 -25.97
CA ARG A 9 -17.89 -18.61 -26.24
C ARG A 9 -18.37 -19.37 -27.48
N GLY A 10 -17.70 -19.20 -28.62
CA GLY A 10 -18.07 -19.91 -29.86
C GLY A 10 -17.89 -21.43 -29.80
N ALA A 11 -16.94 -21.93 -28.99
CA ALA A 11 -16.76 -23.37 -28.77
C ALA A 11 -17.83 -23.93 -27.83
N VAL A 12 -18.25 -23.16 -26.82
CA VAL A 12 -19.35 -23.50 -25.90
C VAL A 12 -20.66 -23.52 -26.66
N GLU A 13 -21.02 -22.44 -27.36
CA GLU A 13 -22.23 -22.38 -28.21
C GLU A 13 -22.21 -23.49 -29.27
N GLY A 14 -21.06 -23.77 -29.89
CA GLY A 14 -20.91 -24.87 -30.86
C GLY A 14 -21.10 -26.27 -30.26
N TYR A 15 -20.73 -26.46 -28.99
CA TYR A 15 -21.00 -27.70 -28.26
C TYR A 15 -22.49 -27.86 -27.98
N PHE A 16 -23.14 -26.81 -27.46
CA PHE A 16 -24.57 -26.83 -27.15
C PHE A 16 -25.43 -27.07 -28.41
N ASN A 17 -25.08 -26.43 -29.52
CA ASN A 17 -25.77 -26.62 -30.80
C ASN A 17 -25.63 -28.02 -31.42
N LYS A 18 -24.57 -28.77 -31.08
CA LYS A 18 -24.23 -30.04 -31.77
C LYS A 18 -24.43 -31.30 -30.93
N TRP A 19 -24.37 -31.20 -29.61
CA TRP A 19 -24.24 -32.38 -28.74
C TRP A 19 -25.19 -32.41 -27.53
N VAL A 20 -26.10 -31.45 -27.39
CA VAL A 20 -27.00 -31.40 -26.22
C VAL A 20 -28.05 -32.50 -26.27
N GLY A 21 -28.06 -33.34 -25.23
CA GLY A 21 -29.21 -34.14 -24.83
C GLY A 21 -30.14 -33.33 -23.91
N ALA A 22 -31.41 -33.74 -23.80
CA ALA A 22 -32.45 -33.03 -23.04
C ALA A 22 -32.06 -32.72 -21.57
N ASP A 23 -31.15 -33.50 -21.00
CA ASP A 23 -30.71 -33.37 -19.60
C ASP A 23 -29.75 -32.18 -19.34
N CYS A 24 -29.09 -31.65 -20.39
CA CYS A 24 -28.10 -30.56 -20.25
C CYS A 24 -28.59 -29.22 -20.81
N ALA A 25 -29.83 -29.14 -21.31
CA ALA A 25 -30.36 -27.94 -21.95
C ALA A 25 -30.53 -26.75 -20.98
N GLY A 26 -30.64 -27.02 -19.67
CA GLY A 26 -30.71 -25.98 -18.63
C GLY A 26 -29.37 -25.32 -18.28
N ASP A 27 -28.25 -25.87 -18.75
CA ASP A 27 -26.90 -25.36 -18.47
C ASP A 27 -26.38 -24.39 -19.55
N GLU A 28 -27.19 -24.11 -20.58
CA GLU A 28 -26.84 -23.18 -21.65
C GLU A 28 -26.91 -21.73 -21.15
N LEU A 29 -25.81 -20.99 -21.35
CA LEU A 29 -25.76 -19.57 -21.01
C LEU A 29 -26.62 -18.77 -22.01
N SER A 30 -27.58 -18.03 -21.48
CA SER A 30 -28.41 -17.12 -22.27
C SER A 30 -27.58 -15.93 -22.81
N PRO A 31 -28.06 -15.24 -23.86
CA PRO A 31 -27.43 -13.99 -24.32
C PRO A 31 -27.23 -12.96 -23.20
N GLU A 32 -28.18 -12.89 -22.26
CA GLU A 32 -28.13 -12.03 -21.09
C GLU A 32 -26.99 -12.43 -20.13
N ASP A 33 -26.78 -13.73 -19.91
CA ASP A 33 -25.68 -14.22 -19.07
C ASP A 33 -24.31 -13.85 -19.65
N TRP A 34 -24.16 -13.90 -20.97
CA TRP A 34 -22.93 -13.47 -21.64
C TRP A 34 -22.64 -11.98 -21.41
N ILE A 35 -23.67 -11.12 -21.45
CA ILE A 35 -23.54 -9.69 -21.16
C ILE A 35 -23.12 -9.48 -19.69
N VAL A 36 -23.71 -10.21 -18.76
CA VAL A 36 -23.33 -10.16 -17.34
C VAL A 36 -21.87 -10.61 -17.16
N LEU A 37 -21.44 -11.68 -17.83
CA LEU A 37 -20.06 -12.15 -17.79
C LEU A 37 -19.06 -11.12 -18.32
N GLU A 38 -19.42 -10.37 -19.38
CA GLU A 38 -18.60 -9.28 -19.91
C GLU A 38 -18.46 -8.13 -18.90
N LYS A 39 -19.56 -7.71 -18.26
CA LYS A 39 -19.54 -6.71 -17.19
C LYS A 39 -18.66 -7.14 -16.02
N ILE A 40 -18.81 -8.39 -15.56
CA ILE A 40 -17.99 -8.97 -14.49
C ILE A 40 -16.52 -8.99 -14.91
N LYS A 41 -16.20 -9.47 -16.12
CA LYS A 41 -14.81 -9.52 -16.61
C LYS A 41 -14.18 -8.12 -16.64
N SER A 42 -14.90 -7.14 -17.19
CA SER A 42 -14.43 -5.75 -17.29
C SER A 42 -14.09 -5.18 -15.90
N PHE A 43 -14.96 -5.43 -14.91
CA PHE A 43 -14.70 -4.98 -13.54
C PHE A 43 -13.53 -5.73 -12.89
N LEU A 44 -13.48 -7.07 -13.00
CA LEU A 44 -12.41 -7.88 -12.45
C LEU A 44 -11.04 -7.56 -13.07
N GLU A 45 -11.00 -7.04 -14.29
CA GLU A 45 -9.75 -6.61 -14.92
C GLU A 45 -9.11 -5.45 -14.17
N LYS A 46 -9.91 -4.51 -13.65
CA LYS A 46 -9.41 -3.41 -12.80
C LYS A 46 -8.74 -3.95 -11.54
N LEU A 47 -9.43 -4.87 -10.84
CA LEU A 47 -8.88 -5.52 -9.64
C LEU A 47 -7.60 -6.28 -9.95
N LYS A 48 -7.57 -7.03 -11.07
CA LYS A 48 -6.40 -7.75 -11.52
C LYS A 48 -5.21 -6.83 -11.77
N MET A 49 -5.43 -5.66 -12.39
CA MET A 49 -4.35 -4.70 -12.62
C MET A 49 -3.83 -4.12 -11.30
N THR A 50 -4.71 -3.78 -10.36
CA THR A 50 -4.32 -3.32 -9.01
C THR A 50 -3.52 -4.38 -8.26
N THR A 51 -3.97 -5.65 -8.25
CA THR A 51 -3.23 -6.75 -7.62
C THR A 51 -1.86 -6.92 -8.26
N LYS A 52 -1.77 -6.92 -9.60
CA LYS A 52 -0.47 -7.04 -10.29
C LYS A 52 0.50 -5.91 -9.95
N ALA A 53 0.02 -4.69 -9.73
CA ALA A 53 0.86 -3.58 -9.30
C ALA A 53 1.43 -3.84 -7.90
N LEU A 54 0.62 -4.38 -6.98
CA LEU A 54 1.04 -4.75 -5.63
C LEU A 54 1.91 -6.02 -5.56
N GLU A 55 1.88 -6.90 -6.58
CA GLU A 55 2.75 -8.09 -6.67
C GLU A 55 4.20 -7.74 -7.12
N SER A 56 4.47 -6.48 -7.43
CA SER A 56 5.80 -6.02 -7.82
C SER A 56 6.77 -6.16 -6.66
N SER A 57 8.03 -6.48 -6.95
CA SER A 57 9.11 -6.54 -5.95
C SER A 57 9.45 -5.21 -5.27
N PHE A 58 8.87 -4.14 -5.79
CA PHE A 58 9.02 -2.79 -5.27
C PHE A 58 7.77 -2.29 -4.54
N ALA A 59 6.70 -3.10 -4.50
CA ALA A 59 5.46 -2.73 -3.83
C ALA A 59 5.58 -3.00 -2.34
N THR A 60 5.75 -1.92 -1.59
CA THR A 60 5.85 -1.93 -0.13
C THR A 60 4.53 -1.49 0.49
N LEU A 61 4.45 -1.54 1.83
CA LEU A 61 3.23 -1.28 2.59
C LEU A 61 2.55 0.07 2.28
N ASP A 62 3.33 1.06 1.84
CA ASP A 62 2.89 2.39 1.40
C ASP A 62 1.92 2.37 0.21
N ASN A 63 1.91 1.29 -0.57
CA ASN A 63 0.98 1.12 -1.70
C ASN A 63 -0.36 0.47 -1.31
N VAL A 64 -0.45 -0.16 -0.13
CA VAL A 64 -1.62 -0.99 0.23
C VAL A 64 -2.87 -0.13 0.41
N LEU A 65 -2.80 0.90 1.23
CA LEU A 65 -3.94 1.79 1.48
C LEU A 65 -4.35 2.55 0.20
N LEU A 66 -3.37 3.02 -0.61
CA LEU A 66 -3.64 3.64 -1.90
C LEU A 66 -4.42 2.71 -2.85
N ALA A 67 -4.04 1.43 -2.88
CA ALA A 67 -4.71 0.43 -3.69
C ALA A 67 -6.10 0.08 -3.16
N MET A 68 -6.28 0.00 -1.84
CA MET A 68 -7.60 -0.22 -1.24
C MET A 68 -8.54 0.96 -1.51
N ASP A 69 -8.07 2.20 -1.34
CA ASP A 69 -8.83 3.42 -1.65
C ASP A 69 -9.25 3.43 -3.13
N PHE A 70 -8.34 3.09 -4.05
CA PHE A 70 -8.66 2.95 -5.47
C PHE A 70 -9.75 1.89 -5.72
N VAL A 71 -9.63 0.71 -5.12
CA VAL A 71 -10.59 -0.39 -5.32
C VAL A 71 -11.96 -0.02 -4.75
N LEU A 72 -12.03 0.59 -3.57
CA LEU A 72 -13.27 1.09 -2.97
C LEU A 72 -13.95 2.10 -3.91
N ALA A 73 -13.19 3.06 -4.45
CA ALA A 73 -13.71 4.02 -5.42
C ALA A 73 -14.24 3.34 -6.71
N GLN A 74 -13.60 2.26 -7.19
CA GLN A 74 -14.13 1.49 -8.32
C GLN A 74 -15.44 0.78 -7.99
N PHE A 75 -15.59 0.26 -6.77
CA PHE A 75 -16.84 -0.34 -6.31
C PHE A 75 -17.94 0.71 -6.16
N GLU A 76 -17.64 1.89 -5.62
CA GLU A 76 -18.61 2.99 -5.49
C GLU A 76 -19.10 3.49 -6.84
N ALA A 77 -18.19 3.74 -7.78
CA ALA A 77 -18.55 4.09 -9.15
C ALA A 77 -19.39 2.98 -9.81
N GLY A 78 -19.08 1.71 -9.54
CA GLY A 78 -19.87 0.58 -10.01
C GLY A 78 -21.28 0.53 -9.41
N LYS A 79 -21.43 0.82 -8.12
CA LYS A 79 -22.73 0.91 -7.44
C LYS A 79 -23.61 2.01 -8.04
N GLU A 80 -23.04 3.17 -8.32
CA GLU A 80 -23.77 4.29 -8.93
C GLU A 80 -24.18 3.99 -10.37
N ALA A 81 -23.24 3.47 -11.19
CA ALA A 81 -23.49 3.19 -12.60
C ALA A 81 -24.50 2.05 -12.84
N HIS A 82 -24.65 1.14 -11.87
CA HIS A 82 -25.46 -0.07 -12.01
C HIS A 82 -26.56 -0.17 -10.94
N ILE A 83 -27.04 0.96 -10.40
CA ILE A 83 -28.01 0.97 -9.29
C ILE A 83 -29.32 0.22 -9.61
N ASP A 84 -29.77 0.31 -10.86
CA ASP A 84 -31.01 -0.34 -11.34
C ASP A 84 -30.77 -1.75 -11.93
N ASP A 85 -29.52 -2.22 -11.99
CA ASP A 85 -29.18 -3.55 -12.52
C ASP A 85 -29.34 -4.60 -11.40
N PRO A 86 -30.36 -5.49 -11.49
CA PRO A 86 -30.69 -6.42 -10.41
C PRO A 86 -29.61 -7.46 -10.14
N ILE A 87 -28.67 -7.66 -11.08
CA ILE A 87 -27.58 -8.62 -10.95
C ILE A 87 -26.31 -7.91 -10.52
N MET A 88 -25.94 -6.81 -11.18
CA MET A 88 -24.68 -6.11 -10.89
C MET A 88 -24.72 -5.34 -9.57
N ALA A 89 -25.82 -4.66 -9.23
CA ALA A 89 -25.94 -3.89 -7.99
C ALA A 89 -25.59 -4.70 -6.72
N PRO A 90 -26.18 -5.90 -6.48
CA PRO A 90 -25.84 -6.68 -5.29
C PRO A 90 -24.39 -7.19 -5.31
N MET A 91 -23.81 -7.46 -6.49
CA MET A 91 -22.41 -7.87 -6.60
C MET A 91 -21.46 -6.73 -6.19
N TYR A 92 -21.70 -5.50 -6.66
CA TYR A 92 -20.89 -4.35 -6.26
C TYR A 92 -21.02 -4.06 -4.76
N ASN A 93 -22.24 -4.10 -4.21
CA ASN A 93 -22.46 -3.91 -2.79
C ASN A 93 -21.73 -4.96 -1.93
N SER A 94 -21.80 -6.23 -2.34
CA SER A 94 -21.13 -7.32 -1.63
C SER A 94 -19.60 -7.20 -1.69
N GLY A 95 -19.07 -6.83 -2.86
CA GLY A 95 -17.64 -6.61 -3.04
C GLY A 95 -17.13 -5.39 -2.27
N TRP A 96 -17.88 -4.28 -2.28
CA TRP A 96 -17.60 -3.10 -1.48
C TRP A 96 -17.56 -3.44 0.00
N ALA A 97 -18.60 -4.10 0.53
CA ALA A 97 -18.67 -4.48 1.95
C ALA A 97 -17.52 -5.40 2.38
N LYS A 98 -17.07 -6.27 1.48
CA LYS A 98 -15.89 -7.11 1.74
C LYS A 98 -14.61 -6.28 1.79
N MET A 99 -14.45 -5.31 0.89
CA MET A 99 -13.28 -4.44 0.86
C MET A 99 -13.24 -3.50 2.06
N ASP A 100 -14.37 -2.89 2.41
CA ASP A 100 -14.55 -2.05 3.59
C ASP A 100 -14.17 -2.80 4.88
N LYS A 101 -14.62 -4.05 5.03
CA LYS A 101 -14.20 -4.91 6.14
C LYS A 101 -12.67 -5.04 6.24
N TYR A 102 -11.97 -5.27 5.14
CA TYR A 102 -10.51 -5.41 5.16
C TYR A 102 -9.81 -4.06 5.37
N TYR A 103 -10.39 -2.98 4.87
CA TYR A 103 -9.91 -1.63 5.15
C TYR A 103 -9.92 -1.34 6.64
N CYS A 104 -11.01 -1.63 7.34
CA CYS A 104 -11.09 -1.46 8.79
C CYS A 104 -10.06 -2.29 9.58
N LEU A 105 -9.61 -3.44 9.04
CA LEU A 105 -8.55 -4.23 9.70
C LEU A 105 -7.18 -3.53 9.61
N THR A 106 -6.99 -2.58 8.69
CA THR A 106 -5.74 -1.79 8.64
C THR A 106 -5.60 -0.88 9.86
N ASP A 107 -6.71 -0.52 10.52
CA ASP A 107 -6.70 0.27 11.76
C ASP A 107 -6.11 -0.52 12.95
N GLU A 108 -6.01 -1.85 12.86
CA GLU A 108 -5.41 -2.68 13.91
C GLU A 108 -3.89 -2.49 14.04
N SER A 109 -3.24 -1.90 13.03
CA SER A 109 -1.80 -1.67 13.04
C SER A 109 -1.43 -0.28 12.53
N PRO A 110 -0.65 0.51 13.29
CA PRO A 110 -0.16 1.80 12.82
C PRO A 110 0.75 1.71 11.60
N ALA A 111 1.26 0.51 11.27
CA ALA A 111 2.21 0.30 10.18
C ALA A 111 1.68 0.79 8.83
N TYR A 112 0.39 0.60 8.54
CA TYR A 112 -0.22 1.02 7.27
C TYR A 112 -0.19 2.54 7.11
N VAL A 113 -0.61 3.27 8.15
CA VAL A 113 -0.56 4.74 8.17
C VAL A 113 0.89 5.22 8.19
N ALA A 114 1.74 4.60 8.99
CA ALA A 114 3.16 4.93 9.07
C ALA A 114 3.84 4.83 7.70
N ALA A 115 3.51 3.82 6.89
CA ALA A 115 4.07 3.67 5.56
C ALA A 115 3.72 4.85 4.64
N ILE A 116 2.47 5.33 4.66
CA ILE A 116 2.08 6.55 3.92
C ILE A 116 2.82 7.78 4.47
N VAL A 117 2.84 7.95 5.79
CA VAL A 117 3.42 9.15 6.42
C VAL A 117 4.92 9.22 6.18
N LEU A 118 5.62 8.08 6.23
CA LEU A 118 7.06 7.97 5.98
C LEU A 118 7.41 8.02 4.48
N HIS A 119 6.43 7.98 3.58
CA HIS A 119 6.65 8.19 2.16
C HIS A 119 6.90 9.68 1.86
N PRO A 120 8.09 10.07 1.34
CA PRO A 120 8.51 11.48 1.23
C PRO A 120 7.61 12.37 0.36
N SER A 121 6.87 11.78 -0.58
CA SER A 121 5.91 12.50 -1.43
C SER A 121 4.50 12.57 -0.85
N HIS A 122 4.11 11.65 0.04
CA HIS A 122 2.74 11.59 0.56
C HIS A 122 2.65 12.32 1.89
N LYS A 123 3.39 11.85 2.90
CA LYS A 123 3.33 12.36 4.28
C LYS A 123 1.88 12.42 4.80
N TRP A 124 1.64 13.25 5.81
CA TRP A 124 0.29 13.54 6.31
C TRP A 124 -0.64 14.20 5.29
N HIS A 125 -0.07 14.80 4.23
CA HIS A 125 -0.87 15.48 3.23
C HIS A 125 -1.85 14.54 2.52
N TYR A 126 -1.42 13.32 2.16
CA TYR A 126 -2.32 12.33 1.58
C TYR A 126 -3.49 11.99 2.51
N ILE A 127 -3.22 11.77 3.79
CA ILE A 127 -4.24 11.42 4.78
C ILE A 127 -5.22 12.58 4.98
N HIS A 128 -4.73 13.81 5.08
CA HIS A 128 -5.60 14.98 5.26
C HIS A 128 -6.48 15.28 4.05
N GLU A 129 -6.06 14.93 2.83
CA GLU A 129 -6.86 15.10 1.62
C GLU A 129 -7.91 14.01 1.43
N ASN A 130 -7.60 12.76 1.80
CA ASN A 130 -8.44 11.61 1.47
C ASN A 130 -9.27 11.09 2.66
N TRP A 131 -8.86 11.36 3.89
CA TRP A 131 -9.50 10.83 5.08
C TRP A 131 -10.29 11.88 5.85
N LYS A 132 -11.28 11.42 6.62
CA LYS A 132 -11.98 12.27 7.58
C LYS A 132 -11.01 12.70 8.68
N LYS A 133 -11.21 13.94 9.17
CA LYS A 133 -10.38 14.52 10.22
C LYS A 133 -10.27 13.65 11.47
N GLU A 134 -11.39 13.06 11.89
CA GLU A 134 -11.47 12.16 13.06
C GLU A 134 -10.59 10.90 12.93
N TRP A 135 -10.48 10.34 11.73
CA TRP A 135 -9.62 9.19 11.46
C TRP A 135 -8.15 9.62 11.47
N ALA A 136 -7.83 10.73 10.81
CA ALA A 136 -6.49 11.30 10.81
C ALA A 136 -5.97 11.60 12.23
N ASP A 137 -6.81 12.20 13.08
CA ASP A 137 -6.47 12.50 14.47
C ASP A 137 -6.23 11.23 15.31
N SER A 138 -7.00 10.17 15.04
CA SER A 138 -6.83 8.87 15.71
C SER A 138 -5.52 8.20 15.29
N SER A 139 -5.23 8.18 13.99
CA SER A 139 -3.99 7.62 13.46
C SER A 139 -2.76 8.42 13.88
N LYS A 140 -2.87 9.73 14.07
CA LYS A 140 -1.76 10.57 14.56
C LYS A 140 -1.29 10.13 15.94
N LYS A 141 -2.20 9.83 16.86
CA LYS A 141 -1.85 9.31 18.20
C LYS A 141 -1.15 7.97 18.14
N LEU A 142 -1.61 7.08 17.27
CA LEU A 142 -0.96 5.77 17.06
C LEU A 142 0.43 5.93 16.44
N MET A 143 0.60 6.88 15.51
CA MET A 143 1.90 7.19 14.91
C MET A 143 2.89 7.79 15.92
N GLU A 144 2.42 8.68 16.80
CA GLU A 144 3.23 9.23 17.90
C GLU A 144 3.68 8.11 18.87
N THR A 145 2.77 7.20 19.21
CA THR A 145 3.08 6.03 20.05
C THR A 145 4.11 5.12 19.37
N LEU A 146 3.95 4.85 18.08
CA LEU A 146 4.91 4.05 17.31
C LEU A 146 6.28 4.75 17.24
N TRP A 147 6.31 6.07 17.08
CA TRP A 147 7.56 6.84 17.06
C TRP A 147 8.31 6.81 18.40
N ASP A 148 7.59 6.79 19.53
CA ASP A 148 8.20 6.72 20.86
C ASP A 148 9.12 5.49 21.04
N ASP A 149 8.79 4.35 20.43
CA ASP A 149 9.61 3.13 20.46
C ASP A 149 10.96 3.28 19.74
N TYR A 150 11.05 4.23 18.80
CA TYR A 150 12.26 4.50 18.01
C TYR A 150 13.07 5.69 18.53
N LYS A 151 12.53 6.44 19.50
CA LYS A 151 13.27 7.54 20.13
C LYS A 151 14.52 7.00 20.84
N PRO A 152 15.62 7.76 20.86
CA PRO A 152 16.84 7.30 21.52
C PRO A 152 16.59 7.07 23.02
N VAL A 153 16.89 5.86 23.51
CA VAL A 153 16.63 5.39 24.90
C VAL A 153 17.63 5.96 25.92
N GLY A 154 18.16 7.16 25.68
CA GLY A 154 19.09 7.84 26.59
C GLY A 154 18.70 9.30 26.75
N PRO A 155 19.21 10.00 27.79
CA PRO A 155 19.25 11.45 27.70
C PRO A 155 19.87 11.79 26.35
N PRO A 156 19.39 12.82 25.62
CA PRO A 156 20.01 13.24 24.38
C PRO A 156 21.48 13.33 24.73
N SER A 157 22.31 12.42 24.19
CA SER A 157 23.73 12.39 24.50
C SER A 157 24.12 13.82 24.32
N SER A 158 24.44 14.50 25.43
CA SER A 158 24.99 15.83 25.42
C SER A 158 26.05 15.70 24.36
N LEU A 159 25.81 16.29 23.18
CA LEU A 159 26.78 16.35 22.10
C LEU A 159 28.03 16.71 22.85
N SER A 160 28.98 15.75 22.95
CA SER A 160 30.19 15.95 23.74
C SER A 160 30.58 17.37 23.41
N GLU A 161 30.51 18.26 24.40
CA GLU A 161 31.03 19.61 24.25
C GLU A 161 32.43 19.33 23.76
N VAL A 162 32.66 19.43 22.45
CA VAL A 162 33.99 19.32 21.91
C VAL A 162 34.61 20.51 22.59
N PRO A 163 35.50 20.33 23.58
CA PRO A 163 35.97 21.45 24.36
C PRO A 163 36.58 22.35 23.32
N SER A 164 35.97 23.52 23.10
CA SER A 164 36.43 24.42 22.08
C SER A 164 37.80 24.87 22.56
N THR A 165 38.85 24.21 22.06
CA THR A 165 40.26 24.39 22.45
C THR A 165 40.83 25.71 21.93
N THR A 166 39.97 26.72 21.77
CA THR A 166 40.35 28.05 21.33
C THR A 166 40.22 29.02 22.48
N THR A 167 41.32 29.69 22.81
CA THR A 167 41.38 30.77 23.79
C THR A 167 40.71 32.07 23.28
N ASN A 168 40.22 32.07 22.04
CA ASN A 168 39.63 33.24 21.40
C ASN A 168 38.13 33.37 21.71
N GLU A 169 37.77 34.42 22.47
CA GLU A 169 36.39 34.71 22.90
C GLU A 169 35.42 34.92 21.74
N PHE A 170 35.86 35.54 20.63
CA PHE A 170 35.02 35.76 19.46
C PHE A 170 34.69 34.45 18.74
N LEU A 171 35.66 33.53 18.63
CA LEU A 171 35.41 32.21 18.04
C LEU A 171 34.46 31.38 18.92
N ASN A 172 34.58 31.47 20.26
CA ASN A 172 33.63 30.83 21.17
C ASN A 172 32.22 31.43 21.06
N TRP A 173 32.09 32.77 21.00
CA TRP A 173 30.80 33.43 20.80
C TRP A 173 30.17 33.02 19.45
N ARG A 174 30.94 33.08 18.35
CA ARG A 174 30.49 32.68 17.02
C ARG A 174 30.06 31.21 16.99
N ASN A 175 30.84 30.31 17.59
CA ASN A 175 30.50 28.89 17.64
C ASN A 175 29.25 28.63 18.49
N LYS A 176 29.03 29.40 19.57
CA LYS A 176 27.77 29.37 20.33
C LYS A 176 26.58 29.85 19.50
N GLN A 177 26.75 30.82 18.61
CA GLN A 177 25.70 31.26 17.66
C GLN A 177 25.46 30.25 16.52
N LEU A 178 26.44 29.40 16.21
CA LEU A 178 26.35 28.33 15.22
C LEU A 178 25.81 27.01 15.80
N GLN A 179 25.59 26.94 17.12
CA GLN A 179 24.99 25.75 17.72
C GLN A 179 23.61 25.53 17.08
N PRO A 180 23.35 24.34 16.53
CA PRO A 180 22.04 24.03 15.95
C PRO A 180 20.96 24.26 17.01
N ALA A 181 19.80 24.76 16.56
CA ALA A 181 18.64 24.96 17.42
C ALA A 181 18.34 23.68 18.22
N LEU A 182 17.80 23.86 19.44
CA LEU A 182 17.32 22.80 20.32
C LEU A 182 16.68 21.69 19.47
N ILE A 183 17.12 20.45 19.67
CA ILE A 183 16.72 19.25 18.92
C ILE A 183 15.21 19.29 18.69
N THR A 184 14.78 19.73 17.51
CA THR A 184 13.42 19.50 17.04
C THR A 184 13.33 18.00 16.84
N ASP A 185 12.30 17.39 17.42
CA ASP A 185 12.00 15.98 17.25
C ASP A 185 12.11 15.60 15.76
N GLU A 186 12.86 14.52 15.46
CA GLU A 186 13.18 14.14 14.07
C GLU A 186 11.93 13.95 13.23
N TYR A 187 10.89 13.36 13.83
CA TYR A 187 9.61 13.10 13.19
C TYR A 187 8.86 14.39 12.89
N GLU A 188 8.81 15.33 13.83
CA GLU A 188 8.21 16.65 13.59
C GLU A 188 8.95 17.40 12.47
N ARG A 189 10.29 17.41 12.50
CA ARG A 189 11.11 18.03 11.45
C ARG A 189 10.86 17.41 10.09
N TYR A 190 10.76 16.08 10.01
CA TYR A 190 10.45 15.38 8.78
C TYR A 190 9.04 15.73 8.26
N CYS A 191 8.03 15.73 9.13
CA CYS A 191 6.65 16.05 8.78
C CYS A 191 6.50 17.48 8.24
N ASN A 192 7.26 18.43 8.81
CA ASN A 192 7.25 19.84 8.41
C ASN A 192 8.13 20.15 7.18
N SER A 193 9.00 19.23 6.77
CA SER A 193 9.83 19.42 5.58
C SER A 193 9.03 19.31 4.28
N GLU A 194 9.55 19.87 3.19
CA GLU A 194 8.93 19.80 1.87
C GLU A 194 8.76 18.35 1.39
N ARG A 195 7.76 18.14 0.53
CA ARG A 195 7.54 16.87 -0.15
C ARG A 195 8.63 16.66 -1.20
N VAL A 196 9.15 15.44 -1.26
CA VAL A 196 10.22 15.08 -2.21
C VAL A 196 9.64 14.20 -3.31
N TYR A 197 10.16 14.32 -4.53
CA TYR A 197 9.76 13.54 -5.70
C TYR A 197 11.00 13.06 -6.47
N GLY A 198 10.83 12.11 -7.38
CA GLY A 198 11.90 11.67 -8.29
C GLY A 198 12.84 10.60 -7.74
N PHE A 199 12.40 9.83 -6.73
CA PHE A 199 13.10 8.64 -6.24
C PHE A 199 12.46 7.35 -6.79
N THR A 200 13.21 6.25 -6.77
CA THR A 200 12.74 4.94 -7.25
C THR A 200 11.75 4.28 -6.29
N SER A 201 12.02 4.34 -4.99
CA SER A 201 11.10 3.93 -3.92
C SER A 201 11.36 4.74 -2.64
N ALA A 202 10.36 4.86 -1.77
CA ALA A 202 10.54 5.56 -0.49
C ALA A 202 11.62 4.90 0.36
N LEU A 203 11.70 3.56 0.35
CA LEU A 203 12.75 2.82 1.03
C LEU A 203 14.15 3.21 0.51
N ALA A 204 14.34 3.30 -0.81
CA ALA A 204 15.61 3.72 -1.39
C ALA A 204 15.99 5.14 -0.94
N TRP A 205 15.03 6.07 -0.93
CA TRP A 205 15.26 7.43 -0.46
C TRP A 205 15.74 7.49 1.00
N TRP A 206 15.15 6.68 1.89
CA TRP A 206 15.58 6.58 3.29
C TRP A 206 16.97 5.96 3.45
N LEU A 207 17.36 5.04 2.57
CA LEU A 207 18.65 4.36 2.60
C LEU A 207 19.83 5.20 2.06
N GLU A 208 19.56 6.30 1.36
CA GLU A 208 20.60 7.17 0.80
C GLU A 208 21.19 8.13 1.86
N THR A 209 20.94 9.43 1.72
CA THR A 209 21.56 10.46 2.56
C THR A 209 20.77 10.77 3.82
N GLN A 210 19.53 10.28 3.91
CA GLN A 210 18.58 10.65 4.96
C GLN A 210 18.92 10.05 6.32
N GLN A 211 19.62 8.91 6.37
CA GLN A 211 20.10 8.32 7.62
C GLN A 211 21.01 9.27 8.41
N LYS A 212 21.72 10.18 7.74
CA LYS A 212 22.54 11.22 8.40
C LYS A 212 21.69 12.34 8.99
N ASN A 213 20.58 12.65 8.34
CA ASN A 213 19.68 13.74 8.71
C ASN A 213 18.66 13.33 9.77
N TYR A 214 18.31 12.05 9.80
CA TYR A 214 17.23 11.43 10.56
C TYR A 214 17.64 10.03 11.08
N PRO A 215 18.67 9.92 11.95
CA PRO A 215 19.27 8.65 12.33
C PRO A 215 18.34 7.69 13.10
N CYS A 216 17.34 8.20 13.82
CA CYS A 216 16.34 7.36 14.50
C CYS A 216 15.15 7.10 13.58
N LEU A 217 14.62 8.14 12.93
CA LEU A 217 13.44 8.02 12.07
C LEU A 217 13.70 7.17 10.83
N SER A 218 14.93 7.16 10.29
CA SER A 218 15.28 6.29 9.17
C SER A 218 15.19 4.80 9.54
N LYS A 219 15.39 4.43 10.82
CA LYS A 219 15.25 3.03 11.26
C LYS A 219 13.79 2.60 11.21
N MET A 220 12.91 3.42 11.76
CA MET A 220 11.46 3.23 11.67
C MET A 220 10.99 3.14 10.22
N ALA A 221 11.46 4.06 9.37
CA ALA A 221 11.12 4.06 7.96
C ALA A 221 11.59 2.79 7.24
N VAL A 222 12.80 2.31 7.50
CA VAL A 222 13.30 1.06 6.92
C VAL A 222 12.50 -0.13 7.41
N ASP A 223 12.20 -0.22 8.70
CA ASP A 223 11.40 -1.33 9.28
C ASP A 223 10.01 -1.40 8.66
N ILE A 224 9.34 -0.26 8.50
CA ILE A 224 7.97 -0.20 7.96
C ILE A 224 7.95 -0.34 6.43
N LEU A 225 8.81 0.37 5.71
CA LEU A 225 8.83 0.39 4.24
C LEU A 225 9.53 -0.83 3.63
N SER A 226 10.15 -1.69 4.43
CA SER A 226 10.63 -3.00 3.96
C SER A 226 9.57 -4.09 4.01
N ILE A 227 8.41 -3.83 4.61
CA ILE A 227 7.28 -4.76 4.65
C ILE A 227 6.69 -4.84 3.23
N PRO A 228 6.67 -6.03 2.59
CA PRO A 228 6.08 -6.18 1.27
C PRO A 228 4.56 -5.99 1.35
N ALA A 229 3.98 -5.41 0.29
CA ALA A 229 2.53 -5.20 0.21
C ALA A 229 1.73 -6.52 0.21
N MET A 230 2.30 -7.60 -0.33
CA MET A 230 1.68 -8.93 -0.40
C MET A 230 2.71 -10.05 -0.26
N SER A 231 2.28 -11.23 0.18
CA SER A 231 3.09 -12.46 0.26
C SER A 231 3.44 -13.09 -1.10
N ALA A 232 3.08 -12.44 -2.21
CA ALA A 232 3.23 -12.97 -3.56
C ALA A 232 4.70 -13.16 -3.99
N GLU A 233 5.63 -12.35 -3.45
CA GLU A 233 7.06 -12.50 -3.73
C GLU A 233 7.64 -13.84 -3.22
N PRO A 234 7.46 -14.19 -1.93
CA PRO A 234 7.77 -15.53 -1.43
C PRO A 234 7.11 -16.62 -2.27
N GLU A 235 5.82 -16.49 -2.61
CA GLU A 235 5.09 -17.49 -3.39
C GLU A 235 5.64 -17.68 -4.81
N ARG A 236 6.05 -16.60 -5.49
CA ARG A 236 6.73 -16.69 -6.80
C ARG A 236 8.05 -17.41 -6.68
N LEU A 237 8.87 -17.08 -5.68
CA LEU A 237 10.12 -17.78 -5.41
C LEU A 237 9.88 -19.27 -5.12
N PHE A 238 8.89 -19.61 -4.29
CA PHE A 238 8.52 -20.99 -4.00
C PHE A 238 7.97 -21.73 -5.23
N SER A 239 7.21 -21.07 -6.11
CA SER A 239 6.72 -21.66 -7.36
C SER A 239 7.85 -21.95 -8.35
N GLY A 240 8.85 -21.07 -8.43
CA GLY A 240 10.05 -21.28 -9.24
C GLY A 240 10.91 -22.42 -8.69
N VAL A 241 11.08 -22.46 -7.36
CA VAL A 241 11.81 -23.53 -6.68
C VAL A 241 11.09 -24.88 -6.80
N LYS A 242 9.75 -24.91 -6.85
CA LYS A 242 8.98 -26.14 -7.11
C LYS A 242 9.36 -26.77 -8.46
N ILE A 243 9.57 -25.97 -9.51
CA ILE A 243 10.02 -26.49 -10.82
C ILE A 243 11.39 -27.15 -10.69
N THR A 244 12.30 -26.56 -9.90
CA THR A 244 13.65 -27.12 -9.67
C THR A 244 13.66 -28.36 -8.76
N ILE A 245 12.75 -28.44 -7.79
CA ILE A 245 12.68 -29.55 -6.81
C ILE A 245 11.91 -30.76 -7.36
N THR A 246 10.88 -30.55 -8.20
CA THR A 246 10.00 -31.65 -8.64
C THR A 246 10.56 -32.44 -9.83
N ASP A 247 11.56 -31.92 -10.57
CA ASP A 247 12.18 -32.63 -11.70
C ASP A 247 13.29 -33.61 -11.32
N ARG A 248 13.49 -33.89 -10.02
CA ARG A 248 14.53 -34.83 -9.56
C ARG A 248 14.15 -35.66 -8.33
N ARG A 249 13.04 -36.40 -8.40
CA ARG A 249 12.83 -37.57 -7.53
C ARG A 249 11.97 -38.64 -8.23
N ASN A 250 12.70 -39.67 -8.70
CA ASN A 250 12.36 -41.06 -9.06
C ASN A 250 11.13 -41.35 -9.95
#